data_AF-A0A0J8B5X7-F1
#
_entry.id   AF-A0A0J8B5X7-F1
#
_cell.length_a   1.000
_cell.length_b   1.000
_cell.length_c   1.000
_cell.angle_alpha   90.00
_cell.angle_beta   90.00
_cell.angle_gamma   90.00
#
_symmetry.space_group_name_H-M   'P 1'
#
loop_
_entity.id
_entity.type
_entity.pdbx_description
1 polymer ?
#
loop_
_entity_poly.entity_id
_entity_poly.type
_entity_poly.pdbx_seq_one_letter_code
_entity_poly.pdbx_strand_id
1 'polypeptide(L)'
;MVKLPNQLEKNVLTRVNNFTGVAYKDDPTIMAWELMNEPRCPSDLSGKILQDWITEMAPYLKSIDANHLLEIELEGFYGDDRKQYNPNNIQAGTNFITNNQVPSIDFATVHCYPDQWLSGSTGKAQLSFHQ
;
A
#
# COMPACT_ATOMS: atom_id res chain seq x y z
N MET A 1 1.82 5.58 -13.44
CA MET A 1 2.62 5.64 -12.20
C MET A 1 4.07 5.86 -12.54
N VAL A 2 4.77 6.71 -11.78
CA VAL A 2 6.21 6.93 -11.96
C VAL A 2 6.94 5.78 -11.27
N LYS A 3 7.81 5.07 -12.01
CA LYS A 3 8.73 4.12 -11.38
C LYS A 3 9.73 4.94 -10.57
N LEU A 4 9.80 4.71 -9.26
CA LEU A 4 10.95 5.14 -8.49
C LEU A 4 12.20 4.44 -9.07
N PRO A 5 13.34 5.13 -9.13
CA PRO A 5 14.55 4.46 -9.58
C PRO A 5 14.92 3.45 -8.51
N ASN A 6 14.89 2.16 -8.85
CA ASN A 6 15.30 0.98 -8.05
C ASN A 6 16.51 1.21 -7.12
N GLN A 7 17.37 2.16 -7.46
CA GLN A 7 18.49 2.62 -6.66
C GLN A 7 18.10 3.23 -5.31
N LEU A 8 16.98 3.96 -5.19
CA LEU A 8 16.57 4.60 -3.95
C LEU A 8 16.15 3.57 -2.90
N GLU A 9 15.28 2.63 -3.28
CA GLU A 9 14.83 1.53 -2.42
C GLU A 9 16.03 0.71 -1.96
N LYS A 10 16.91 0.34 -2.90
CA LYS A 10 18.15 -0.37 -2.57
C LYS A 10 19.02 0.41 -1.60
N ASN A 11 19.19 1.72 -1.80
CA ASN A 11 20.00 2.56 -0.91
C ASN A 11 19.42 2.60 0.51
N VAL A 12 18.10 2.66 0.67
CA VAL A 12 17.43 2.65 1.98
C VAL A 12 17.58 1.29 2.65
N LEU A 13 17.20 0.20 1.96
CA LEU A 13 17.22 -1.14 2.55
C LEU A 13 18.64 -1.57 2.95
N THR A 14 19.66 -1.20 2.16
CA THR A 14 21.06 -1.55 2.45
C THR A 14 21.79 -0.51 3.29
N ARG A 15 21.12 0.55 3.74
CA ARG A 15 21.73 1.59 4.56
C ARG A 15 22.23 0.99 5.87
N VAL A 16 23.50 1.22 6.19
CA VAL A 16 24.05 0.94 7.53
C VAL A 16 23.73 2.10 8.45
N ASN A 17 23.01 1.81 9.54
CA ASN A 17 22.73 2.76 10.60
C ASN A 17 24.05 3.16 11.28
N ASN A 18 24.36 4.46 11.33
CA ASN A 18 25.64 4.94 11.89
C ASN A 18 25.73 4.77 13.41
N PHE A 19 24.60 4.57 14.11
CA PHE A 19 24.58 4.41 15.57
C PHE A 19 24.67 2.94 15.99
N THR A 20 23.93 2.06 15.32
CA THR A 20 23.92 0.62 15.65
C THR A 20 24.94 -0.19 14.86
N GLY A 21 25.41 0.32 13.71
CA GLY A 21 26.27 -0.41 12.79
C GLY A 21 25.55 -1.52 12.01
N VAL A 22 24.23 -1.66 12.15
CA VAL A 22 23.40 -2.67 11.51
C VAL A 22 22.82 -2.11 10.21
N ALA A 23 22.81 -2.90 9.14
CA ALA A 23 22.11 -2.54 7.91
C ALA A 23 20.60 -2.58 8.14
N TYR A 24 19.82 -1.65 7.59
CA TYR A 24 18.37 -1.61 7.81
C TYR A 24 17.68 -2.93 7.45
N LYS A 25 18.09 -3.58 6.36
CA LYS A 25 17.60 -4.92 5.98
C LYS A 25 17.88 -6.03 7.00
N ASP A 26 18.76 -5.80 7.97
CA ASP A 26 19.14 -6.75 9.01
C ASP A 26 18.76 -6.25 10.43
N ASP A 27 18.08 -5.10 10.55
CA ASP A 27 17.72 -4.48 11.84
C ASP A 27 16.32 -4.88 12.31
N PRO A 28 16.17 -5.75 13.32
CA PRO A 28 14.87 -6.27 13.76
C PRO A 28 13.98 -5.21 14.45
N THR A 29 14.48 -3.99 14.64
CA THR A 29 13.67 -2.86 15.09
C THR A 29 12.66 -2.45 14.01
N ILE A 30 13.01 -2.66 12.74
CA ILE A 30 12.10 -2.44 11.61
C ILE A 30 11.16 -3.65 11.56
N MET A 31 9.85 -3.41 11.55
CA MET A 31 8.87 -4.50 11.44
C MET A 31 8.58 -4.83 9.98
N ALA A 32 8.32 -3.81 9.18
CA ALA A 32 7.87 -3.93 7.81
C ALA A 32 8.36 -2.76 6.95
N TRP A 33 8.42 -3.01 5.64
CA TRP A 33 8.48 -1.97 4.62
C TRP A 33 7.10 -1.77 4.00
N GLU A 34 6.86 -0.53 3.57
CA GLU A 34 5.62 -0.12 2.91
C GLU A 34 5.98 0.37 1.51
N LEU A 35 5.28 -0.14 0.48
CA LEU A 35 5.63 0.21 -0.90
C LEU A 35 5.35 1.68 -1.22
N MET A 36 4.18 2.19 -0.84
CA MET A 36 3.77 3.57 -1.11
C MET A 36 2.53 3.96 -0.30
N ASN A 37 2.62 5.01 0.50
CA ASN A 37 1.45 5.58 1.19
C ASN A 37 0.30 5.93 0.26
N GLU A 38 -0.86 5.30 0.52
CA GLU A 38 -2.16 5.59 -0.07
C GLU A 38 -2.12 5.71 -1.61
N PRO A 39 -1.65 4.68 -2.32
CA PRO A 39 -1.42 4.80 -3.75
C PRO A 39 -2.77 4.84 -4.48
N ARG A 40 -2.90 5.77 -5.43
CA ARG A 40 -4.06 5.88 -6.32
C ARG A 40 -3.62 5.95 -7.78
N CYS A 41 -4.41 5.37 -8.67
CA CYS A 41 -4.21 5.41 -10.12
C CYS A 41 -5.49 5.86 -10.87
N PRO A 42 -5.91 7.13 -10.75
CA PRO A 42 -7.14 7.62 -11.38
C PRO A 42 -7.10 7.58 -12.92
N SER A 43 -5.91 7.49 -13.51
CA SER A 43 -5.72 7.32 -14.95
C SER A 43 -6.05 5.91 -15.45
N ASP A 44 -6.13 4.92 -14.56
CA ASP A 44 -6.47 3.53 -14.89
C ASP A 44 -7.35 2.90 -13.80
N LEU A 45 -8.66 3.04 -13.98
CA LEU A 45 -9.65 2.47 -13.06
C LEU A 45 -9.78 0.94 -13.17
N SER A 46 -9.18 0.30 -14.18
CA SER A 46 -9.12 -1.16 -14.23
C SER A 46 -8.23 -1.74 -13.12
N GLY A 47 -7.35 -0.91 -12.54
CA GLY A 47 -6.39 -1.30 -11.51
C GLY A 47 -5.16 -2.03 -12.05
N LYS A 48 -5.06 -2.24 -13.38
CA LYS A 48 -3.99 -3.02 -13.98
C LYS A 48 -2.62 -2.37 -13.80
N ILE A 49 -2.51 -1.05 -13.98
CA ILE A 49 -1.23 -0.34 -13.84
C ILE A 49 -0.66 -0.49 -12.42
N LEU A 50 -1.51 -0.35 -11.39
CA LEU A 50 -1.07 -0.53 -10.01
C LEU A 50 -0.74 -1.99 -9.72
N GLN A 51 -1.56 -2.94 -10.19
CA GLN A 51 -1.31 -4.37 -10.02
C GLN A 51 0.03 -4.80 -10.63
N ASP A 52 0.31 -4.37 -11.87
CA ASP A 52 1.57 -4.68 -12.56
C ASP A 52 2.76 -4.11 -11.78
N TRP A 53 2.64 -2.88 -11.28
CA TRP A 53 3.69 -2.23 -10.50
C TRP A 53 3.96 -2.94 -9.17
N ILE A 54 2.92 -3.35 -8.42
CA ILE A 54 3.09 -4.12 -7.18
C ILE A 54 3.78 -5.46 -7.48
N THR A 55 3.36 -6.12 -8.56
CA THR A 55 3.93 -7.41 -9.00
C THR A 55 5.40 -7.28 -9.42
N GLU A 56 5.85 -6.09 -9.84
CA GLU A 56 7.25 -5.80 -10.14
C GLU A 56 8.04 -5.44 -8.87
N MET A 57 7.52 -4.51 -8.06
CA MET A 57 8.25 -3.91 -6.95
C MET A 57 8.33 -4.81 -5.72
N ALA A 58 7.26 -5.54 -5.39
CA ALA A 58 7.25 -6.36 -4.17
C ALA A 58 8.30 -7.49 -4.21
N PRO A 59 8.42 -8.27 -5.31
CA PRO A 59 9.50 -9.24 -5.43
C PRO A 59 10.89 -8.58 -5.48
N TYR A 60 11.00 -7.39 -6.08
CA TYR A 60 12.26 -6.65 -6.11
C TYR A 60 12.75 -6.28 -4.70
N LEU A 61 11.90 -5.71 -3.85
CA LEU A 61 12.27 -5.42 -2.45
C LEU A 61 12.63 -6.70 -1.69
N LYS A 62 11.82 -7.76 -1.83
CA LYS A 62 12.10 -9.06 -1.20
C LYS A 62 13.42 -9.70 -1.66
N SER A 63 13.89 -9.39 -2.87
CA SER A 63 15.20 -9.85 -3.35
C SER A 63 16.39 -9.15 -2.67
N ILE A 64 16.18 -7.97 -2.08
CA ILE A 64 17.19 -7.20 -1.35
C ILE A 64 17.11 -7.53 0.15
N ASP A 65 15.89 -7.58 0.67
CA ASP A 65 15.56 -7.83 2.07
C ASP A 65 14.47 -8.91 2.17
N ALA A 66 14.89 -10.11 2.58
CA ALA A 66 14.00 -11.23 2.82
C ALA A 66 13.66 -11.39 4.32
N ASN A 67 14.15 -10.50 5.19
CA ASN A 67 13.99 -10.59 6.64
C ASN A 67 12.69 -9.89 7.10
N HIS A 68 12.40 -8.71 6.57
CA HIS A 68 11.27 -7.89 7.00
C HIS A 68 9.97 -8.22 6.26
N LEU A 69 8.85 -7.91 6.92
CA LEU A 69 7.54 -7.95 6.29
C LEU A 69 7.43 -6.84 5.21
N LEU A 70 6.54 -7.02 4.25
CA LEU A 70 6.26 -6.07 3.19
C LEU A 70 4.74 -5.95 3.02
N GLU A 71 4.27 -4.71 3.00
CA GLU A 71 2.89 -4.36 2.67
C GLU A 71 2.85 -3.31 1.54
N ILE A 72 1.66 -2.89 1.12
CA ILE A 72 1.48 -1.89 0.06
C ILE A 72 1.17 -0.47 0.59
N GLU A 73 0.46 -0.37 1.72
CA GLU A 73 -0.11 0.86 2.31
C GLU A 73 -1.37 1.36 1.59
N LEU A 74 -2.26 0.42 1.29
CA LEU A 74 -3.55 0.73 0.66
C LEU A 74 -4.50 1.39 1.64
N GLU A 75 -5.27 2.36 1.14
CA GLU A 75 -6.44 2.88 1.86
C GLU A 75 -7.55 1.82 2.02
N GLY A 76 -7.50 0.75 1.21
CA GLY A 76 -8.44 -0.37 1.29
C GLY A 76 -9.53 -0.38 0.21
N PHE A 77 -9.47 0.50 -0.79
CA PHE A 77 -10.53 0.55 -1.80
C PHE A 77 -10.57 -0.70 -2.68
N TYR A 78 -11.77 -1.26 -2.81
CA TYR A 78 -12.09 -2.38 -3.68
C TYR A 78 -12.18 -1.96 -5.15
N GLY A 79 -12.02 -2.96 -6.03
CA GLY A 79 -12.32 -2.82 -7.46
C GLY A 79 -13.82 -2.75 -7.76
N ASP A 80 -14.16 -2.76 -9.05
CA ASP A 80 -15.53 -2.52 -9.54
C ASP A 80 -16.57 -3.52 -8.98
N ASP A 81 -16.17 -4.76 -8.69
CA ASP A 81 -17.02 -5.83 -8.17
C ASP A 81 -17.53 -5.60 -6.74
N ARG A 82 -16.80 -4.78 -5.98
CA ARG A 82 -17.05 -4.52 -4.55
C ARG A 82 -17.01 -3.03 -4.19
N LYS A 83 -17.05 -2.14 -5.18
CA LYS A 83 -16.98 -0.69 -4.97
C LYS A 83 -18.09 -0.14 -4.06
N GLN A 84 -19.21 -0.84 -3.89
CA GLN A 84 -20.28 -0.47 -2.96
C GLN A 84 -19.84 -0.35 -1.49
N TYR A 85 -18.70 -0.96 -1.14
CA TYR A 85 -18.10 -0.84 0.19
C TYR A 85 -17.10 0.32 0.27
N ASN A 86 -16.71 0.92 -0.85
CA ASN A 86 -15.88 2.11 -0.87
C ASN A 86 -16.72 3.34 -0.52
N PRO A 87 -16.14 4.38 0.12
CA PRO A 87 -16.85 5.62 0.37
C PRO A 87 -17.36 6.21 -0.95
N ASN A 88 -18.64 6.54 -1.01
CA ASN A 88 -19.29 7.08 -2.23
C ASN A 88 -19.09 6.23 -3.51
N ASN A 89 -18.89 4.92 -3.38
CA ASN A 89 -18.65 4.00 -4.49
C ASN A 89 -17.42 4.35 -5.36
N ILE A 90 -16.43 5.06 -4.81
CA ILE A 90 -15.27 5.52 -5.59
C ILE A 90 -14.46 4.35 -6.15
N GLN A 91 -13.80 4.61 -7.28
CA GLN A 91 -12.74 3.76 -7.81
C GLN A 91 -11.45 4.57 -7.82
N ALA A 92 -10.44 4.06 -7.13
CA ALA A 92 -9.14 4.74 -7.00
C ALA A 92 -8.07 4.18 -7.95
N GLY A 93 -8.41 3.23 -8.82
CA GLY A 93 -7.42 2.45 -9.58
C GLY A 93 -6.65 1.45 -8.72
N THR A 94 -7.19 1.11 -7.54
CA THR A 94 -6.73 0.05 -6.65
C THR A 94 -7.75 -1.09 -6.62
N ASN A 95 -7.32 -2.27 -6.21
CA ASN A 95 -8.20 -3.38 -5.87
C ASN A 95 -7.64 -4.12 -4.67
N PHE A 96 -8.20 -3.84 -3.49
CA PHE A 96 -7.75 -4.39 -2.21
C PHE A 96 -7.55 -5.91 -2.22
N ILE A 97 -8.38 -6.66 -2.95
CA ILE A 97 -8.27 -8.13 -2.99
C ILE A 97 -7.07 -8.54 -3.85
N THR A 98 -7.04 -8.14 -5.13
CA THR A 98 -6.01 -8.64 -6.07
C THR A 98 -4.63 -8.05 -5.77
N ASN A 99 -4.57 -6.81 -5.29
CA ASN A 99 -3.31 -6.18 -4.92
C ASN A 99 -2.63 -6.94 -3.76
N ASN A 100 -3.39 -7.32 -2.73
CA ASN A 100 -2.87 -8.10 -1.59
C ASN A 100 -2.73 -9.61 -1.88
N GLN A 101 -3.13 -10.10 -3.06
CA GLN A 101 -2.88 -11.48 -3.49
C GLN A 101 -1.49 -11.67 -4.12
N VAL A 102 -0.71 -10.61 -4.29
CA VAL A 102 0.68 -10.70 -4.75
C VAL A 102 1.49 -11.47 -3.70
N PRO A 103 2.16 -12.59 -4.04
CA PRO A 103 2.79 -13.47 -3.05
C PRO A 103 3.87 -12.84 -2.15
N SER A 104 4.45 -11.72 -2.58
CA SER A 104 5.47 -10.99 -1.82
C SER A 104 4.88 -9.99 -0.81
N ILE A 105 3.56 -9.84 -0.75
CA ILE A 105 2.85 -9.01 0.24
C ILE A 105 2.47 -9.90 1.41
N ASP A 106 2.94 -9.55 2.61
CA ASP A 106 2.81 -10.39 3.80
C ASP A 106 1.55 -10.07 4.63
N PHE A 107 1.08 -8.82 4.60
CA PHE A 107 -0.13 -8.40 5.29
C PHE A 107 -0.80 -7.23 4.55
N ALA A 108 -2.08 -7.04 4.84
CA ALA A 108 -2.91 -6.01 4.21
C ALA A 108 -3.19 -4.86 5.19
N THR A 109 -3.27 -3.65 4.67
CA THR A 109 -3.57 -2.42 5.38
C THR A 109 -4.82 -1.75 4.84
N VAL A 110 -5.53 -1.03 5.71
CA VAL A 110 -6.70 -0.21 5.37
C VAL A 110 -6.60 1.10 6.14
N HIS A 111 -7.01 2.19 5.51
CA HIS A 111 -7.14 3.49 6.17
C HIS A 111 -8.64 3.79 6.39
N CYS A 112 -8.98 4.74 7.25
CA CYS A 112 -10.37 5.11 7.48
C CYS A 112 -10.49 6.57 7.92
N TYR A 113 -10.97 7.42 7.01
CA TYR A 113 -11.18 8.85 7.26
C TYR A 113 -12.60 9.30 6.87
N PRO A 114 -13.66 8.91 7.59
CA PRO A 114 -15.05 9.18 7.14
C PRO A 114 -15.40 10.67 7.13
N ASP A 115 -14.78 11.47 7.99
CA ASP A 115 -14.88 12.92 7.99
C ASP A 115 -14.41 13.55 6.67
N GLN A 116 -13.35 12.99 6.07
CA GLN A 116 -12.81 13.43 4.79
C GLN A 116 -13.54 12.80 3.60
N TRP A 117 -13.72 11.48 3.62
CA TRP A 117 -14.27 10.72 2.49
C TRP A 117 -15.77 10.95 2.29
N LEU A 118 -16.50 11.21 3.36
CA LEU A 118 -17.94 11.50 3.34
C LEU A 118 -18.19 12.97 3.70
N SER A 119 -17.33 13.87 3.24
CA SER A 119 -17.51 15.31 3.46
C SER A 119 -18.89 15.77 2.99
N GLY A 120 -19.59 16.54 3.84
CA GLY A 120 -20.97 16.97 3.62
C GLY A 120 -22.05 15.99 4.10
N SER A 121 -21.68 14.79 4.55
CA SER A 121 -22.61 13.86 5.20
C SER A 121 -22.82 14.18 6.68
N THR A 122 -23.83 13.57 7.31
CA THR A 122 -24.09 13.74 8.74
C THR A 122 -23.07 12.98 9.59
N GLY A 123 -22.80 13.45 10.81
CA GLY A 123 -21.95 12.72 11.75
C GLY A 123 -22.44 11.28 12.05
N LYS A 124 -23.76 11.03 11.98
CA LYS A 124 -24.32 9.68 12.09
C LYS A 124 -23.92 8.80 10.89
N ALA A 125 -23.94 9.35 9.67
CA ALA A 125 -23.50 8.62 8.48
C ALA A 125 -21.99 8.30 8.52
N GLN A 126 -21.17 9.24 8.99
CA GLN A 126 -19.73 9.02 9.21
C GLN A 126 -19.48 7.94 10.27
N LEU A 127 -20.20 7.97 11.39
CA LEU A 127 -20.12 6.95 12.44
C LEU A 127 -20.53 5.56 11.96
N SER A 128 -21.60 5.47 11.15
CA SER A 128 -22.07 4.20 10.60
C SER A 128 -21.13 3.59 9.57
N PHE A 129 -20.23 4.36 8.95
CA PHE A 129 -19.21 3.82 8.04
C PHE A 129 -18.09 3.07 8.78
N HIS A 130 -17.88 3.36 10.08
CA HIS A 130 -16.89 2.65 10.91
C HIS A 130 -17.35 1.27 11.41
N GLN A 131 -18.63 0.94 11.26
CA GLN A 131 -19.28 -0.24 11.88
C GLN A 131 -19.57 -1.33 10.84
#